data_AF-A0A5B0R8L1-F1
#
_entry.id   AF-A0A5B0R8L1-F1
#
_cell.length_a   1.000
_cell.length_b   1.000
_cell.length_c   1.000
_cell.angle_alpha   90.00
_cell.angle_beta   90.00
_cell.angle_gamma   90.00
#
_symmetry.space_group_name_H-M   'P 1'
#
loop_
_entity.id
_entity.type
_entity.pdbx_description
1 polymer ?
#
loop_
_entity_poly.entity_id
_entity_poly.type
_entity_poly.pdbx_seq_one_letter_code
_entity_poly.pdbx_strand_id
1 'polypeptide(L)'
;MNHIIDGFINGFDQGIPDHVVGNLRWFTPDNHSSAVNAADKIQKSIDEEVEAGRMFGPFSHDKVSGKFKFFRSSPLGSVVNADGKMRPINDLSLPKNNDKKNVDIKSVNSVVNKLDFKMTWDDFMIVSTFFRSHREKFDLALFDWAKAYRQIPTNLSQSLYLMVKDLKGNLYINTRITFGGVARCGSFGLPADMWKQIMESEFDVTKVFRWVDDNLFVKSTSSLCNMKAVAKQSVELGVATSVEKCTEFAKEQNFIGFVWNGWEKIATPSYWVRDPQETPSWALGQVPREVGLSLALLHQWWPPAPV
;
A
#
# COMPACT_ATOMS: atom_id res chain seq x y z
N MET A 1 -17.63 4.80 -12.58
CA MET A 1 -16.96 3.73 -13.35
C MET A 1 -16.03 4.30 -14.41
N ASN A 2 -16.44 5.27 -15.25
CA ASN A 2 -15.59 5.86 -16.30
C ASN A 2 -14.22 6.37 -15.82
N HIS A 3 -14.14 7.00 -14.63
CA HIS A 3 -12.86 7.49 -14.09
C HIS A 3 -11.89 6.36 -13.68
N ILE A 4 -12.38 5.16 -13.37
CA ILE A 4 -11.53 4.02 -13.00
C ILE A 4 -10.91 3.40 -14.26
N ILE A 5 -11.74 3.23 -15.31
CA ILE A 5 -11.27 2.76 -16.63
C ILE A 5 -10.25 3.76 -17.20
N ASP A 6 -10.57 5.05 -17.14
CA ASP A 6 -9.63 6.11 -17.52
C ASP A 6 -8.33 6.03 -16.71
N GLY A 7 -8.41 5.80 -15.40
CA GLY A 7 -7.24 5.58 -14.54
C GLY A 7 -6.37 4.39 -14.97
N PHE A 8 -6.94 3.29 -15.46
CA PHE A 8 -6.15 2.17 -15.99
C PHE A 8 -5.50 2.46 -17.35
N ILE A 9 -6.15 3.25 -18.20
CA ILE A 9 -5.65 3.60 -19.54
C ILE A 9 -4.59 4.71 -19.46
N ASN A 10 -4.91 5.77 -18.73
CA ASN A 10 -4.15 7.03 -18.70
C ASN A 10 -3.37 7.24 -17.39
N GLY A 11 -3.60 6.38 -16.40
CA GLY A 11 -2.96 6.43 -15.08
C GLY A 11 -3.81 7.15 -14.03
N PHE A 12 -3.73 6.67 -12.79
CA PHE A 12 -4.44 7.27 -11.66
C PHE A 12 -3.72 8.52 -11.18
N ASP A 13 -4.53 9.55 -10.91
CA ASP A 13 -4.07 10.80 -10.30
C ASP A 13 -3.58 10.55 -8.86
N GLN A 14 -2.45 11.13 -8.49
CA GLN A 14 -1.89 11.17 -7.13
C GLN A 14 -1.95 12.57 -6.50
N GLY A 15 -2.69 13.50 -7.12
CA GLY A 15 -2.97 14.85 -6.62
C GLY A 15 -1.79 15.81 -6.73
N ILE A 16 -0.77 15.45 -7.50
CA ILE A 16 0.43 16.27 -7.71
C ILE A 16 0.14 17.23 -8.86
N PRO A 17 0.00 18.55 -8.59
CA PRO A 17 -0.23 19.51 -9.66
C PRO A 17 1.05 19.74 -10.46
N ASP A 18 0.90 20.28 -11.67
CA ASP A 18 2.03 20.85 -12.40
C ASP A 18 2.61 22.02 -11.58
N HIS A 19 3.91 21.93 -11.29
CA HIS A 19 4.62 22.95 -10.54
C HIS A 19 6.10 23.00 -10.91
N VAL A 20 6.74 24.11 -10.55
CA VAL A 20 8.19 24.29 -10.60
C VAL A 20 8.71 24.69 -9.22
N VAL A 21 10.02 24.57 -9.03
CA VAL A 21 10.70 25.02 -7.82
C VAL A 21 11.50 26.28 -8.15
N GLY A 22 10.92 27.45 -7.89
CA GLY A 22 11.51 28.74 -8.28
C GLY A 22 11.88 28.77 -9.76
N ASN A 23 13.12 29.19 -10.06
CA ASN A 23 13.67 29.22 -11.43
C ASN A 23 14.51 27.96 -11.76
N LEU A 24 14.42 26.90 -10.95
CA LEU A 24 15.21 25.69 -11.18
C LEU A 24 14.70 24.92 -12.40
N ARG A 25 15.64 24.39 -13.18
CA ARG A 25 15.33 23.42 -14.25
C ARG A 25 15.06 22.01 -13.71
N TRP A 26 15.48 21.72 -12.49
CA TRP A 26 15.20 20.46 -11.81
C TRP A 26 15.43 20.57 -10.30
N PHE A 27 14.83 19.65 -9.54
CA PHE A 27 15.13 19.46 -8.12
C PHE A 27 15.44 17.97 -7.87
N THR A 28 16.71 17.60 -7.85
CA THR A 28 17.16 16.20 -7.74
C THR A 28 18.15 16.03 -6.58
N PRO A 29 17.69 16.14 -5.32
CA PRO A 29 18.56 16.07 -4.14
C PRO A 29 19.27 14.72 -4.05
N ASP A 30 20.36 14.68 -3.31
CA ASP A 30 21.08 13.43 -3.05
C ASP A 30 20.29 12.49 -2.14
N ASN A 31 20.55 11.20 -2.31
CA ASN A 31 19.94 10.16 -1.50
C ASN A 31 20.39 10.30 -0.03
N HIS A 32 19.54 9.86 0.89
CA HIS A 32 19.87 9.81 2.30
C HIS A 32 21.10 8.93 2.53
N SER A 33 21.93 9.26 3.52
CA SER A 33 23.11 8.44 3.87
C SER A 33 22.74 6.99 4.19
N SER A 34 21.52 6.74 4.70
CA SER A 34 20.98 5.40 4.94
C SER A 34 20.82 4.56 3.65
N ALA A 35 20.75 5.18 2.47
CA ALA A 35 20.71 4.46 1.20
C ALA A 35 22.01 3.72 0.91
N VAL A 36 23.16 4.23 1.37
CA VAL A 36 24.49 3.65 1.07
C VAL A 36 24.59 2.21 1.59
N ASN A 37 24.12 1.97 2.81
CA ASN A 37 24.11 0.64 3.43
C ASN A 37 23.14 -0.34 2.73
N ALA A 38 22.28 0.18 1.86
CA ALA A 38 21.25 -0.55 1.15
C ALA A 38 21.44 -0.53 -0.37
N ALA A 39 22.60 -0.05 -0.86
CA ALA A 39 22.83 0.28 -2.27
C ALA A 39 22.45 -0.88 -3.22
N ASP A 40 22.98 -2.08 -2.96
CA ASP A 40 22.75 -3.25 -3.81
C ASP A 40 21.28 -3.69 -3.82
N LYS A 41 20.62 -3.63 -2.66
CA LYS A 41 19.20 -3.99 -2.53
C LYS A 41 18.29 -2.94 -3.19
N ILE A 42 18.64 -1.66 -3.09
CA ILE A 42 17.96 -0.58 -3.80
C ILE A 42 18.11 -0.76 -5.30
N GLN A 43 19.33 -0.97 -5.78
CA GLN A 43 19.59 -1.13 -7.20
C GLN A 43 18.88 -2.36 -7.76
N LYS A 44 18.97 -3.51 -7.07
CA LYS A 44 18.23 -4.72 -7.44
C LYS A 44 16.71 -4.45 -7.52
N SER A 45 16.16 -3.73 -6.53
CA SER A 45 14.75 -3.35 -6.55
C SER A 45 14.40 -2.44 -7.72
N ILE A 46 15.30 -1.55 -8.17
CA ILE A 46 15.07 -0.71 -9.36
C ILE A 46 15.12 -1.59 -10.62
N ASP A 47 16.11 -2.46 -10.72
CA ASP A 47 16.31 -3.34 -11.88
C ASP A 47 15.10 -4.27 -12.08
N GLU A 48 14.56 -4.87 -11.00
CA GLU A 48 13.33 -5.67 -11.04
C GLU A 48 12.11 -4.88 -11.54
N GLU A 49 12.04 -3.58 -11.23
CA GLU A 49 10.95 -2.72 -11.66
C GLU A 49 11.13 -2.24 -13.11
N VAL A 50 12.37 -2.10 -13.58
CA VAL A 50 12.70 -1.84 -14.99
C VAL A 50 12.40 -3.07 -15.85
N GLU A 51 12.86 -4.26 -15.43
CA GLU A 51 12.59 -5.53 -16.11
C GLU A 51 11.10 -5.79 -16.25
N ALA A 52 10.31 -5.46 -15.22
CA ALA A 52 8.87 -5.59 -15.25
C ALA A 52 8.13 -4.45 -15.99
N GLY A 53 8.84 -3.51 -16.62
CA GLY A 53 8.26 -2.39 -17.38
C GLY A 53 7.51 -1.37 -16.53
N ARG A 54 7.79 -1.31 -15.22
CA ARG A 54 7.16 -0.40 -14.24
C ARG A 54 8.02 0.83 -13.92
N MET A 55 9.27 0.82 -14.36
CA MET A 55 10.18 1.96 -14.39
C MET A 55 10.91 2.00 -15.74
N PHE A 56 11.27 3.20 -16.20
CA PHE A 56 12.04 3.39 -17.42
C PHE A 56 13.32 4.15 -17.12
N GLY A 57 14.44 3.63 -17.61
CA GLY A 57 15.78 4.16 -17.39
C GLY A 57 16.83 3.06 -17.58
N PRO A 58 18.08 3.28 -17.12
CA PRO A 58 18.58 4.53 -16.57
C PRO A 58 18.65 5.64 -17.62
N PHE A 59 18.35 6.87 -17.21
CA PHE A 59 18.57 8.07 -18.01
C PHE A 59 19.62 8.96 -17.34
N SER A 60 20.52 9.53 -18.14
CA SER A 60 21.41 10.58 -17.65
C SER A 60 20.64 11.87 -17.38
N HIS A 61 21.19 12.70 -16.49
CA HIS A 61 20.62 14.00 -16.16
C HIS A 61 20.47 14.90 -17.40
N ASP A 62 21.49 14.95 -18.25
CA ASP A 62 21.49 15.71 -19.51
C ASP A 62 20.37 15.27 -20.46
N LYS A 63 20.10 13.96 -20.54
CA LYS A 63 19.03 13.44 -21.40
C LYS A 63 17.65 13.87 -20.90
N VAL A 64 17.43 13.85 -19.59
CA VAL A 64 16.15 14.26 -18.99
C VAL A 64 15.98 15.78 -19.09
N SER A 65 17.01 16.55 -18.76
CA SER A 65 16.98 18.02 -18.84
C SER A 65 16.93 18.54 -20.27
N GLY A 66 17.42 17.81 -21.26
CA GLY A 66 17.22 18.15 -22.67
C GLY A 66 15.77 18.01 -23.14
N LYS A 67 14.98 17.15 -22.47
CA LYS A 67 13.60 16.83 -22.87
C LYS A 67 12.53 17.58 -22.08
N PHE A 68 12.75 17.80 -20.79
CA PHE A 68 11.75 18.36 -19.89
C PHE A 68 12.15 19.74 -19.38
N LYS A 69 11.16 20.63 -19.24
CA LYS A 69 11.37 21.99 -18.70
C LYS A 69 11.71 21.96 -17.21
N PHE A 70 11.02 21.10 -16.47
CA PHE A 70 11.23 20.84 -15.05
C PHE A 70 10.98 19.36 -14.74
N PHE A 71 11.74 18.83 -13.79
CA PHE A 71 11.52 17.52 -13.18
C PHE A 71 12.16 17.47 -11.80
N ARG A 72 11.74 16.51 -10.97
CA ARG A 72 12.31 16.30 -9.65
C ARG A 72 12.37 14.84 -9.28
N SER A 73 13.33 14.52 -8.42
CA SER A 73 13.40 13.25 -7.72
C SER A 73 13.22 13.46 -6.22
N SER A 74 12.90 12.38 -5.52
CA SER A 74 12.96 12.32 -4.07
C SER A 74 14.12 11.42 -3.63
N PRO A 75 14.77 11.74 -2.49
CA PRO A 75 15.84 10.92 -1.97
C PRO A 75 15.37 9.51 -1.68
N LEU A 76 16.16 8.54 -2.13
CA LEU A 76 16.08 7.21 -1.61
C LEU A 76 16.74 7.15 -0.23
N GLY A 77 16.29 6.21 0.57
CA GLY A 77 16.89 5.86 1.86
C GLY A 77 16.65 4.40 2.18
N SER A 78 17.02 4.00 3.39
CA SER A 78 16.58 2.73 3.95
C SER A 78 16.11 2.86 5.39
N VAL A 79 15.20 1.98 5.77
CA VAL A 79 14.72 1.80 7.15
C VAL A 79 14.75 0.33 7.51
N VAL A 80 14.96 0.02 8.80
CA VAL A 80 14.82 -1.34 9.32
C VAL A 80 13.43 -1.45 9.94
N ASN A 81 12.60 -2.35 9.40
CA ASN A 81 11.27 -2.61 9.93
C ASN A 81 11.36 -3.41 11.25
N ALA A 82 10.24 -3.51 11.98
CA ALA A 82 10.15 -4.28 13.23
C ALA A 82 10.48 -5.78 13.07
N ASP A 83 10.40 -6.32 11.85
CA ASP A 83 10.82 -7.68 11.49
C ASP A 83 12.35 -7.81 11.28
N GLY A 84 13.11 -6.74 11.54
CA GLY A 84 14.54 -6.67 11.31
C GLY A 84 14.94 -6.56 9.83
N LYS A 85 13.97 -6.56 8.90
CA LYS A 85 14.27 -6.47 7.46
C LYS A 85 14.44 -5.02 7.07
N MET A 86 15.56 -4.74 6.40
CA MET A 86 15.79 -3.44 5.78
C MET A 86 14.91 -3.29 4.53
N ARG A 87 14.24 -2.14 4.40
CA ARG A 87 13.42 -1.76 3.27
C ARG A 87 13.89 -0.43 2.67
N PRO A 88 13.96 -0.32 1.34
CA PRO A 88 14.20 0.95 0.68
C PRO A 88 13.00 1.88 0.89
N ILE A 89 13.26 3.18 1.02
CA ILE A 89 12.24 4.22 1.11
C ILE A 89 12.46 5.27 0.02
N ASN A 90 11.38 5.93 -0.38
CA ASN A 90 11.42 7.12 -1.24
C ASN A 90 10.80 8.29 -0.47
N ASP A 91 11.61 9.31 -0.16
CA ASP A 91 11.21 10.40 0.72
C ASP A 91 10.51 11.54 -0.05
N LEU A 92 9.22 11.34 -0.30
CA LEU A 92 8.34 12.35 -0.92
C LEU A 92 8.03 13.54 0.00
N SER A 93 8.52 13.50 1.25
CA SER A 93 8.37 14.58 2.23
C SER A 93 9.61 15.48 2.31
N LEU A 94 10.67 15.23 1.52
CA LEU A 94 11.82 16.13 1.39
C LEU A 94 11.53 17.29 0.40
N PRO A 95 11.94 18.53 0.72
CA PRO A 95 12.52 18.98 1.99
C PRO A 95 11.46 19.15 3.08
N LYS A 96 11.87 18.95 4.33
CA LYS A 96 10.99 19.18 5.47
C LYS A 96 10.75 20.68 5.60
N ASN A 97 9.54 21.06 6.03
CA ASN A 97 9.13 22.48 6.16
C ASN A 97 10.07 23.35 7.03
N ASN A 98 10.90 22.73 7.87
CA ASN A 98 11.87 23.40 8.74
C ASN A 98 13.31 23.39 8.20
N ASP A 99 13.53 22.94 6.97
CA ASP A 99 14.84 22.97 6.33
C ASP A 99 15.20 24.41 5.95
N LYS A 100 16.03 25.04 6.79
CA LYS A 100 16.50 26.42 6.61
C LYS A 100 17.25 26.65 5.29
N LYS A 101 17.73 25.59 4.62
CA LYS A 101 18.40 25.70 3.31
C LYS A 101 17.40 25.71 2.14
N ASN A 102 16.18 25.22 2.36
CA ASN A 102 15.18 24.97 1.32
C ASN A 102 13.81 25.56 1.70
N VAL A 103 13.77 26.67 2.43
CA VAL A 103 12.56 27.26 3.02
C VAL A 103 11.43 27.47 1.99
N ASP A 104 11.78 27.75 0.73
CA ASP A 104 10.80 28.01 -0.34
C ASP A 104 10.49 26.81 -1.24
N ILE A 105 11.08 25.63 -0.96
CA ILE A 105 10.88 24.42 -1.76
C ILE A 105 9.84 23.53 -1.08
N LYS A 106 8.68 23.36 -1.70
CA LYS A 106 7.67 22.42 -1.22
C LYS A 106 8.06 20.97 -1.55
N SER A 107 7.90 20.06 -0.59
CA SER A 107 7.97 18.61 -0.85
C SER A 107 6.78 18.15 -1.67
N VAL A 108 6.90 17.00 -2.35
CA VAL A 108 5.81 16.45 -3.17
C VAL A 108 4.57 16.23 -2.31
N ASN A 109 4.73 15.66 -1.10
CA ASN A 109 3.60 15.43 -0.22
C ASN A 109 2.93 16.73 0.29
N SER A 110 3.67 17.82 0.42
CA SER A 110 3.12 19.09 0.94
C SER A 110 2.21 19.83 -0.06
N VAL A 111 2.25 19.48 -1.35
CA VAL A 111 1.38 20.07 -2.38
C VAL A 111 0.13 19.24 -2.67
N VAL A 112 0.04 18.03 -2.11
CA VAL A 112 -1.07 17.11 -2.32
C VAL A 112 -2.07 17.24 -1.15
N ASN A 113 -3.32 17.52 -1.47
CA ASN A 113 -4.40 17.48 -0.49
C ASN A 113 -4.90 16.03 -0.31
N LYS A 114 -4.51 15.38 0.78
CA LYS A 114 -4.92 13.99 1.07
C LYS A 114 -6.43 13.79 1.18
N LEU A 115 -7.21 14.85 1.48
CA LEU A 115 -8.66 14.76 1.63
C LEU A 115 -9.39 14.52 0.31
N ASP A 116 -8.74 14.78 -0.82
CA ASP A 116 -9.28 14.52 -2.15
C ASP A 116 -9.19 13.02 -2.52
N PHE A 117 -8.43 12.24 -1.74
CA PHE A 117 -8.16 10.82 -1.94
C PHE A 117 -8.82 9.98 -0.84
N LYS A 118 -10.11 10.21 -0.61
CA LYS A 118 -10.89 9.43 0.35
C LYS A 118 -10.95 7.96 -0.09
N MET A 119 -10.88 7.07 0.89
CA MET A 119 -11.02 5.64 0.67
C MET A 119 -11.87 5.03 1.77
N THR A 120 -12.52 3.92 1.45
CA THR A 120 -13.24 3.10 2.42
C THR A 120 -12.39 1.88 2.77
N TRP A 121 -12.15 1.67 4.05
CA TRP A 121 -11.58 0.41 4.57
C TRP A 121 -12.62 -0.27 5.44
N ASP A 122 -12.67 -1.59 5.36
CA ASP A 122 -13.50 -2.39 6.25
C ASP A 122 -12.71 -2.67 7.52
N ASP A 123 -12.80 -1.74 8.47
CA ASP A 123 -12.10 -1.83 9.75
C ASP A 123 -12.68 -2.93 10.67
N PHE A 124 -12.03 -3.13 11.82
CA PHE A 124 -12.47 -4.09 12.83
C PHE A 124 -13.94 -3.90 13.24
N MET A 125 -14.42 -2.67 13.35
CA MET A 125 -15.79 -2.39 13.78
C MET A 125 -16.80 -2.78 12.70
N ILE A 126 -16.49 -2.57 11.42
CA ILE A 126 -17.31 -3.02 10.30
C ILE A 126 -17.37 -4.55 10.28
N VAL A 127 -16.21 -5.21 10.32
CA VAL A 127 -16.13 -6.68 10.27
C VAL A 127 -16.82 -7.32 11.48
N SER A 128 -16.56 -6.84 12.69
CA SER A 128 -17.19 -7.36 13.92
C SER A 128 -18.70 -7.12 13.95
N THR A 129 -19.18 -6.00 13.42
CA THR A 129 -20.63 -5.73 13.34
C THR A 129 -21.31 -6.67 12.35
N PHE A 130 -20.66 -6.98 11.22
CA PHE A 130 -21.16 -7.99 10.31
C PHE A 130 -21.26 -9.36 10.98
N PHE A 131 -20.20 -9.87 11.63
CA PHE A 131 -20.27 -11.20 12.25
C PHE A 131 -21.31 -11.28 13.38
N ARG A 132 -21.47 -10.21 14.18
CA ARG A 132 -22.47 -10.15 15.27
C ARG A 132 -23.92 -10.06 14.78
N SER A 133 -24.14 -9.57 13.57
CA SER A 133 -25.49 -9.40 13.00
C SER A 133 -26.02 -10.64 12.26
N HIS A 134 -25.19 -11.68 12.10
CA HIS A 134 -25.54 -12.90 11.37
C HIS A 134 -25.49 -14.13 12.28
N ARG A 135 -26.41 -15.08 12.06
CA ARG A 135 -26.53 -16.30 12.90
C ARG A 135 -26.01 -17.56 12.20
N GLU A 136 -26.00 -17.56 10.88
CA GLU A 136 -25.50 -18.65 10.05
C GLU A 136 -23.98 -18.80 10.16
N LYS A 137 -23.45 -19.97 9.78
CA LYS A 137 -21.99 -20.21 9.77
C LYS A 137 -21.38 -19.74 8.45
N PHE A 138 -20.17 -19.19 8.54
CA PHE A 138 -19.41 -18.77 7.37
C PHE A 138 -18.06 -19.48 7.29
N ASP A 139 -17.65 -19.81 6.08
CA ASP A 139 -16.25 -20.13 5.79
C ASP A 139 -15.55 -18.86 5.26
N LEU A 140 -14.29 -18.73 5.64
CA LEU A 140 -13.47 -17.53 5.50
C LEU A 140 -12.21 -17.83 4.70
N ALA A 141 -11.80 -16.93 3.82
CA ALA A 141 -10.56 -17.03 3.05
C ALA A 141 -9.86 -15.68 2.90
N LEU A 142 -8.55 -15.71 2.68
CA LEU A 142 -7.74 -14.51 2.46
C LEU A 142 -7.27 -14.39 1.01
N PHE A 143 -7.27 -13.16 0.51
CA PHE A 143 -6.66 -12.79 -0.77
C PHE A 143 -5.80 -11.54 -0.60
N ASP A 144 -4.54 -11.63 -1.01
CA ASP A 144 -3.54 -10.54 -0.96
C ASP A 144 -3.18 -10.09 -2.38
N TRP A 145 -3.21 -8.78 -2.62
CA TRP A 145 -2.71 -8.17 -3.86
C TRP A 145 -1.17 -8.10 -3.84
N ALA A 146 -0.52 -8.89 -4.70
CA ALA A 146 0.95 -8.90 -4.76
C ALA A 146 1.51 -7.56 -5.24
N LYS A 147 2.37 -6.91 -4.44
CA LYS A 147 2.94 -5.58 -4.78
C LYS A 147 1.83 -4.58 -5.19
N ALA A 148 0.68 -4.57 -4.51
CA ALA A 148 -0.55 -3.85 -4.89
C ALA A 148 -0.35 -2.49 -5.59
N TYR A 149 0.38 -1.56 -4.97
CA TYR A 149 0.63 -0.22 -5.52
C TYR A 149 1.43 -0.22 -6.83
N ARG A 150 2.31 -1.22 -7.04
CA ARG A 150 3.09 -1.37 -8.27
C ARG A 150 2.25 -1.90 -9.43
N GLN A 151 1.06 -2.44 -9.17
CA GLN A 151 0.15 -2.87 -10.23
C GLN A 151 -0.61 -1.68 -10.83
N ILE A 152 -0.76 -0.58 -10.09
CA ILE A 152 -1.60 0.55 -10.50
C ILE A 152 -0.76 1.60 -11.21
N PRO A 153 -1.15 2.01 -12.45
CA PRO A 153 -0.46 3.07 -13.18
C PRO A 153 -0.68 4.43 -12.54
N THR A 154 0.35 5.27 -12.55
CA THR A 154 0.27 6.69 -12.20
C THR A 154 0.02 7.51 -13.45
N ASN A 155 -0.77 8.58 -13.36
CA ASN A 155 -0.92 9.54 -14.45
C ASN A 155 0.45 10.03 -14.93
N LEU A 156 0.73 9.84 -16.21
CA LEU A 156 2.07 10.07 -16.77
C LEU A 156 2.52 11.53 -16.61
N SER A 157 1.59 12.49 -16.58
CA SER A 157 1.92 13.90 -16.33
C SER A 157 2.59 14.14 -14.98
N GLN A 158 2.33 13.28 -13.99
CA GLN A 158 2.86 13.39 -12.64
C GLN A 158 4.19 12.64 -12.46
N SER A 159 4.58 11.82 -13.44
CA SER A 159 5.79 11.00 -13.37
C SER A 159 7.08 11.84 -13.24
N LEU A 160 7.07 13.08 -13.77
CA LEU A 160 8.18 14.03 -13.66
C LEU A 160 8.42 14.54 -12.23
N TYR A 161 7.42 14.41 -11.33
CA TYR A 161 7.56 14.76 -9.92
C TYR A 161 7.89 13.56 -9.03
N LEU A 162 7.92 12.37 -9.62
CA LEU A 162 8.07 11.09 -8.93
C LEU A 162 9.26 10.29 -9.47
N MET A 163 10.21 10.96 -10.13
CA MET A 163 11.41 10.30 -10.64
C MET A 163 12.23 9.74 -9.49
N VAL A 164 12.92 8.64 -9.77
CA VAL A 164 13.84 8.01 -8.83
C VAL A 164 15.26 8.28 -9.29
N LYS A 165 16.13 8.71 -8.36
CA LYS A 165 17.57 8.86 -8.61
C LYS A 165 18.32 7.73 -7.91
N ASP A 166 19.01 6.88 -8.66
CA ASP A 166 19.83 5.83 -8.06
C ASP A 166 21.10 6.40 -7.39
N LEU A 167 21.87 5.55 -6.72
CA LEU A 167 23.11 5.98 -6.04
C LEU A 167 24.24 6.35 -7.02
N LYS A 168 24.10 6.06 -8.32
CA LYS A 168 25.04 6.44 -9.38
C LYS A 168 24.65 7.76 -10.05
N GLY A 169 23.52 8.36 -9.64
CA GLY A 169 22.99 9.60 -10.19
C GLY A 169 22.13 9.44 -11.44
N ASN A 170 21.80 8.21 -11.86
CA ASN A 170 20.89 8.00 -12.97
C ASN A 170 19.44 8.19 -12.53
N LEU A 171 18.63 8.64 -13.48
CA LEU A 171 17.22 8.93 -13.28
C LEU A 171 16.32 7.88 -13.92
N TYR A 172 15.23 7.56 -13.24
CA TYR A 172 14.23 6.61 -13.69
C TYR A 172 12.85 7.23 -13.62
N ILE A 173 12.07 7.06 -14.68
CA ILE A 173 10.66 7.45 -14.70
C ILE A 173 9.87 6.31 -14.06
N ASN A 174 9.23 6.59 -12.93
CA ASN A 174 8.33 5.65 -12.28
C ASN A 174 6.90 5.81 -12.83
N THR A 175 6.31 4.73 -13.36
CA THR A 175 4.97 4.75 -13.98
C THR A 175 3.88 4.12 -13.12
N ARG A 176 4.21 3.77 -11.87
CA ARG A 176 3.29 3.15 -10.92
C ARG A 176 3.20 3.97 -9.64
N ILE A 177 2.18 3.71 -8.83
CA ILE A 177 2.01 4.45 -7.58
C ILE A 177 3.27 4.32 -6.71
N THR A 178 3.76 5.47 -6.24
CA THR A 178 5.02 5.58 -5.50
C THR A 178 4.77 5.38 -4.01
N PHE A 179 5.57 4.54 -3.35
CA PHE A 179 5.56 4.45 -1.89
C PHE A 179 6.02 5.77 -1.25
N GLY A 180 5.41 6.13 -0.12
CA GLY A 180 5.69 7.40 0.57
C GLY A 180 4.77 8.56 0.20
N GLY A 181 3.91 8.39 -0.81
CA GLY A 181 2.95 9.42 -1.25
C GLY A 181 1.73 9.48 -0.34
N VAL A 182 1.24 10.68 -0.01
CA VAL A 182 0.05 10.86 0.85
C VAL A 182 -1.27 10.47 0.17
N ALA A 183 -1.35 10.50 -1.16
CA ALA A 183 -2.54 10.10 -1.93
C ALA A 183 -2.57 8.60 -2.28
N ARG A 184 -1.44 7.90 -2.14
CA ARG A 184 -1.23 6.52 -2.63
C ARG A 184 -2.37 5.57 -2.28
N CYS A 185 -2.82 5.56 -1.03
CA CYS A 185 -3.82 4.62 -0.57
C CYS A 185 -5.20 4.91 -1.20
N GLY A 186 -5.52 6.16 -1.51
CA GLY A 186 -6.78 6.53 -2.16
C GLY A 186 -6.75 6.28 -3.66
N SER A 187 -5.63 6.59 -4.33
CA SER A 187 -5.43 6.25 -5.75
C SER A 187 -5.50 4.74 -5.99
N PHE A 188 -5.01 3.91 -5.05
CA PHE A 188 -5.19 2.46 -5.07
C PHE A 188 -6.59 1.99 -4.63
N GLY A 189 -7.24 2.72 -3.72
CA GLY A 189 -8.54 2.35 -3.17
C GLY A 189 -9.61 2.19 -4.24
N LEU A 190 -9.66 3.11 -5.23
CA LEU A 190 -10.64 3.06 -6.32
C LEU A 190 -10.61 1.76 -7.13
N PRO A 191 -9.47 1.32 -7.73
CA PRO A 191 -9.43 0.06 -8.46
C PRO A 191 -9.65 -1.15 -7.54
N ALA A 192 -9.20 -1.10 -6.28
CA ALA A 192 -9.40 -2.18 -5.32
C ALA A 192 -10.88 -2.33 -4.92
N ASP A 193 -11.61 -1.23 -4.75
CA ASP A 193 -13.05 -1.22 -4.47
C ASP A 193 -13.86 -1.71 -5.68
N MET A 194 -13.45 -1.36 -6.89
CA MET A 194 -14.05 -1.91 -8.12
C MET A 194 -13.83 -3.41 -8.20
N TRP A 195 -12.60 -3.89 -7.99
CA TRP A 195 -12.29 -5.32 -7.98
C TRP A 195 -13.11 -6.06 -6.93
N LYS A 196 -13.20 -5.53 -5.70
CA LYS A 196 -14.04 -6.08 -4.63
C LYS A 196 -15.50 -6.26 -5.08
N GLN A 197 -16.09 -5.24 -5.70
CA GLN A 197 -17.47 -5.30 -6.21
C GLN A 197 -17.64 -6.35 -7.30
N ILE A 198 -16.66 -6.47 -8.21
CA ILE A 198 -16.66 -7.52 -9.24
C ILE A 198 -16.64 -8.90 -8.57
N MET A 199 -15.74 -9.13 -7.62
CA MET A 199 -15.64 -10.40 -6.89
C MET A 199 -16.94 -10.73 -6.11
N GLU A 200 -17.57 -9.75 -5.47
CA GLU A 200 -18.87 -9.92 -4.80
C GLU A 200 -20.01 -10.22 -5.79
N SER A 201 -19.89 -9.81 -7.06
CA SER A 201 -20.90 -10.05 -8.10
C SER A 201 -20.72 -11.37 -8.85
N GLU A 202 -19.48 -11.81 -9.05
CA GLU A 202 -19.14 -12.98 -9.86
C GLU A 202 -19.15 -14.28 -9.07
N PHE A 203 -18.91 -14.20 -7.75
CA PHE A 203 -18.80 -15.37 -6.89
C PHE A 203 -19.95 -15.42 -5.88
N ASP A 204 -20.37 -16.64 -5.55
CA ASP A 204 -21.34 -16.90 -4.48
C ASP A 204 -20.67 -16.73 -3.11
N VAL A 205 -20.44 -15.47 -2.75
CA VAL A 205 -19.88 -15.02 -1.48
C VAL A 205 -20.88 -14.12 -0.78
N THR A 206 -20.93 -14.19 0.54
CA THR A 206 -21.81 -13.34 1.36
C THR A 206 -21.26 -11.92 1.42
N LYS A 207 -19.93 -11.79 1.56
CA LYS A 207 -19.26 -10.50 1.68
C LYS A 207 -17.77 -10.63 1.39
N VAL A 208 -17.18 -9.57 0.86
CA VAL A 208 -15.73 -9.37 0.84
C VAL A 208 -15.40 -8.16 1.70
N PHE A 209 -14.52 -8.31 2.69
CA PHE A 209 -13.94 -7.19 3.43
C PHE A 209 -12.57 -6.86 2.88
N ARG A 210 -12.21 -5.58 2.90
CA ARG A 210 -10.95 -5.08 2.39
C ARG A 210 -10.27 -4.16 3.38
N TRP A 211 -9.02 -4.47 3.68
CA TRP A 211 -8.11 -3.60 4.40
C TRP A 211 -6.85 -3.38 3.57
N VAL A 212 -6.79 -2.24 2.89
CA VAL A 212 -5.72 -1.96 1.91
C VAL A 212 -5.67 -3.07 0.85
N ASP A 213 -4.60 -3.88 0.83
CA ASP A 213 -4.31 -4.99 -0.08
C ASP A 213 -4.73 -6.37 0.46
N ASP A 214 -5.06 -6.46 1.75
CA ASP A 214 -5.59 -7.67 2.37
C ASP A 214 -7.12 -7.73 2.22
N ASN A 215 -7.64 -8.87 1.79
CA ASN A 215 -9.07 -9.07 1.58
C ASN A 215 -9.54 -10.35 2.28
N LEU A 216 -10.63 -10.24 3.03
CA LEU A 216 -11.29 -11.37 3.71
C LEU A 216 -12.58 -11.71 2.96
N PHE A 217 -12.58 -12.87 2.32
CA PHE A 217 -13.75 -13.45 1.68
C PHE A 217 -14.58 -14.21 2.70
N VAL A 218 -15.90 -13.99 2.67
CA VAL A 218 -16.87 -14.66 3.53
C VAL A 218 -17.91 -15.32 2.66
N LYS A 219 -18.14 -16.62 2.85
CA LYS A 219 -19.21 -17.36 2.14
C LYS A 219 -20.04 -18.20 3.09
N SER A 220 -21.26 -18.54 2.67
CA SER A 220 -22.05 -19.60 3.29
C SER A 220 -21.33 -20.95 3.20
N THR A 221 -21.46 -21.80 4.22
CA THR A 221 -20.91 -23.17 4.20
C THR A 221 -21.51 -24.04 3.09
N SER A 222 -22.64 -23.64 2.49
CA SER A 222 -23.25 -24.32 1.35
C SER A 222 -22.70 -23.87 -0.01
N SER A 223 -21.96 -22.75 -0.07
CA SER A 223 -21.43 -22.20 -1.32
C SER A 223 -20.28 -23.06 -1.87
N LEU A 224 -20.33 -23.32 -3.18
CA LEU A 224 -19.27 -24.04 -3.91
C LEU A 224 -18.11 -23.13 -4.34
N CYS A 225 -18.14 -21.84 -3.99
CA CYS A 225 -17.06 -20.90 -4.25
C CYS A 225 -15.74 -21.41 -3.64
N ASN A 226 -14.65 -21.27 -4.37
CA ASN A 226 -13.30 -21.61 -3.95
C ASN A 226 -12.29 -20.55 -4.39
N MET A 227 -11.20 -20.41 -3.64
CA MET A 227 -10.22 -19.35 -3.88
C MET A 227 -9.40 -19.58 -5.14
N LYS A 228 -9.30 -20.81 -5.64
CA LYS A 228 -8.67 -21.08 -6.93
C LYS A 228 -9.40 -20.37 -8.09
N ALA A 229 -10.73 -20.39 -8.09
CA ALA A 229 -11.53 -19.69 -9.10
C ALA A 229 -11.42 -18.16 -8.96
N VAL A 230 -11.48 -17.65 -7.72
CA VAL A 230 -11.29 -16.22 -7.40
C VAL A 230 -9.92 -15.72 -7.87
N ALA A 231 -8.87 -16.48 -7.58
CA ALA A 231 -7.51 -16.13 -7.99
C ALA A 231 -7.33 -16.14 -9.51
N LYS A 232 -7.90 -17.15 -10.19
CA LYS A 232 -7.88 -17.22 -11.65
C LYS A 232 -8.56 -16.00 -12.28
N GLN A 233 -9.77 -15.68 -11.84
CA GLN A 233 -10.52 -14.52 -12.32
C GLN A 233 -9.79 -13.21 -12.05
N SER A 234 -9.19 -13.07 -10.86
CA SER A 234 -8.38 -11.89 -10.52
C SER A 234 -7.21 -11.71 -11.48
N VAL A 235 -6.50 -12.79 -11.83
CA VAL A 235 -5.40 -12.73 -12.81
C VAL A 235 -5.90 -12.35 -14.20
N GLU A 236 -7.07 -12.86 -14.63
CA GLU A 236 -7.69 -12.48 -15.90
C GLU A 236 -8.06 -10.99 -15.94
N LEU A 237 -8.43 -10.41 -14.80
CA LEU A 237 -8.67 -8.97 -14.63
C LEU A 237 -7.37 -8.14 -14.49
N GLY A 238 -6.20 -8.77 -14.58
CA GLY A 238 -4.90 -8.11 -14.44
C GLY A 238 -4.46 -7.86 -12.99
N VAL A 239 -5.11 -8.51 -12.02
CA VAL A 239 -4.77 -8.43 -10.59
C VAL A 239 -3.87 -9.59 -10.21
N ALA A 240 -2.59 -9.29 -9.97
CA ALA A 240 -1.63 -10.25 -9.46
C ALA A 240 -1.83 -10.49 -7.97
N THR A 241 -1.64 -11.73 -7.55
CA THR A 241 -1.83 -12.19 -6.17
C THR A 241 -0.58 -12.86 -5.60
N SER A 242 -0.42 -12.83 -4.27
CA SER A 242 0.61 -13.59 -3.58
C SER A 242 0.06 -14.96 -3.20
N VAL A 243 0.41 -15.99 -3.98
CA VAL A 243 -0.07 -17.37 -3.78
C VAL A 243 0.22 -17.87 -2.36
N GLU A 244 1.37 -17.50 -1.80
CA GLU A 244 1.81 -17.90 -0.45
C GLU A 244 0.97 -17.27 0.68
N LYS A 245 0.32 -16.14 0.42
CA LYS A 245 -0.49 -15.42 1.41
C LYS A 245 -1.99 -15.65 1.24
N CYS A 246 -2.42 -16.19 0.12
CA CYS A 246 -3.81 -16.58 -0.07
C CYS A 246 -4.10 -17.86 0.69
N THR A 247 -5.26 -17.92 1.31
CA THR A 247 -5.72 -19.10 2.04
C THR A 247 -7.00 -19.62 1.41
N GLU A 248 -7.20 -20.93 1.42
CA GLU A 248 -8.49 -21.51 1.02
C GLU A 248 -9.54 -21.30 2.13
N PHE A 249 -10.81 -21.44 1.78
CA PHE A 249 -11.92 -21.28 2.73
C PHE A 249 -11.80 -22.24 3.93
N ALA A 250 -11.82 -21.67 5.13
CA ALA A 250 -11.72 -22.38 6.39
C ALA A 250 -12.59 -21.70 7.46
N LYS A 251 -12.77 -22.35 8.62
CA LYS A 251 -13.56 -21.80 9.74
C LYS A 251 -12.93 -20.54 10.32
N GLU A 252 -11.60 -20.45 10.26
CA GLU A 252 -10.81 -19.41 10.88
C GLU A 252 -9.83 -18.79 9.90
N GLN A 253 -9.68 -17.47 9.97
CA GLN A 253 -8.66 -16.73 9.22
C GLN A 253 -8.08 -15.59 10.04
N ASN A 254 -6.79 -15.32 9.87
CA ASN A 254 -6.15 -14.16 10.45
C ASN A 254 -6.31 -12.94 9.53
N PHE A 255 -7.17 -12.00 9.92
CA PHE A 255 -7.40 -10.77 9.18
C PHE A 255 -7.24 -9.58 10.12
N ILE A 256 -6.51 -8.56 9.68
CA ILE A 256 -6.24 -7.30 10.41
C ILE A 256 -5.76 -7.47 11.86
N GLY A 257 -4.98 -8.53 12.12
CA GLY A 257 -4.41 -8.81 13.44
C GLY A 257 -5.33 -9.56 14.41
N PHE A 258 -6.43 -10.13 13.90
CA PHE A 258 -7.35 -10.98 14.66
C PHE A 258 -7.59 -12.29 13.94
N VAL A 259 -7.64 -13.38 14.69
CA VAL A 259 -8.17 -14.67 14.23
C VAL A 259 -9.69 -14.59 14.33
N TRP A 260 -10.35 -14.52 13.18
CA TRP A 260 -11.80 -14.49 13.06
C TRP A 260 -12.33 -15.91 12.89
N ASN A 261 -13.26 -16.32 13.74
CA ASN A 261 -13.97 -17.59 13.59
C ASN A 261 -15.36 -17.34 12.99
N GLY A 262 -15.55 -17.77 11.74
CA GLY A 262 -16.77 -17.57 10.98
C GLY A 262 -17.96 -18.40 11.46
N TRP A 263 -17.73 -19.42 12.29
CA TRP A 263 -18.76 -20.30 12.83
C TRP A 263 -19.24 -19.83 14.20
N GLU A 264 -18.32 -19.44 15.07
CA GLU A 264 -18.58 -19.00 16.45
C GLU A 264 -18.78 -17.48 16.58
N LYS A 265 -18.42 -16.71 15.55
CA LYS A 265 -18.50 -15.24 15.50
C LYS A 265 -17.60 -14.54 16.51
N ILE A 266 -16.45 -15.14 16.79
CA ILE A 266 -15.44 -14.63 17.74
C ILE A 266 -14.25 -14.08 16.97
N ALA A 267 -13.66 -13.01 17.51
CA ALA A 267 -12.39 -12.45 17.03
C ALA A 267 -11.39 -12.41 18.19
N THR A 268 -10.28 -13.14 18.06
CA THR A 268 -9.23 -13.21 19.07
C THR A 268 -7.97 -12.54 18.55
N PRO A 269 -7.30 -11.63 19.30
CA PRO A 269 -6.08 -11.01 18.79
C PRO A 269 -5.01 -12.06 18.49
N SER A 270 -4.39 -11.99 17.31
CA SER A 270 -3.58 -13.11 16.78
C SER A 270 -2.36 -13.46 17.63
N TYR A 271 -1.86 -12.52 18.45
CA TYR A 271 -0.71 -12.76 19.31
C TYR A 271 -1.05 -13.63 20.55
N TRP A 272 -2.33 -13.81 20.89
CA TRP A 272 -2.75 -14.76 21.94
C TRP A 272 -2.86 -16.21 21.44
N VAL A 273 -2.84 -16.43 20.12
CA VAL A 273 -3.07 -17.74 19.49
C VAL A 273 -1.76 -18.41 19.05
N ARG A 274 -0.63 -17.68 19.05
CA ARG A 274 0.69 -18.23 18.67
C ARG A 274 1.33 -19.00 19.82
N ASP A 275 2.08 -20.05 19.49
CA ASP A 275 2.93 -20.78 20.43
C ASP A 275 3.91 -19.82 21.12
N PRO A 276 4.03 -19.84 22.47
CA PRO A 276 4.99 -19.03 23.21
C PRO A 276 6.44 -19.09 22.70
N GLN A 277 6.84 -20.16 22.00
CA GLN A 277 8.18 -20.31 21.43
C GLN A 277 8.38 -19.58 20.08
N GLU A 278 7.29 -19.23 19.38
CA GLU A 278 7.33 -18.48 18.11
C GLU A 278 7.01 -16.98 18.29
N THR A 279 6.72 -16.55 19.52
CA THR A 279 6.49 -15.14 19.85
C THR A 279 7.81 -14.36 19.78
N PRO A 280 7.93 -13.34 18.88
CA PRO A 280 9.10 -12.47 18.88
C PRO A 280 9.20 -11.73 20.23
N SER A 281 10.42 -11.51 20.74
CA SER A 281 10.66 -10.92 22.08
C SER A 281 10.03 -9.54 22.31
N TRP A 282 9.64 -8.82 21.25
CA TRP A 282 8.91 -7.55 21.38
C TRP A 282 7.44 -7.72 21.80
N ALA A 283 6.83 -8.88 21.56
CA ALA A 283 5.47 -9.20 22.02
C ALA A 283 5.41 -9.48 23.53
N LEU A 284 6.52 -9.92 24.12
CA LEU A 284 6.63 -10.20 25.57
C LEU A 284 6.94 -8.94 26.41
N GLY A 285 7.34 -7.84 25.77
CA GLY A 285 7.67 -6.56 26.42
C GLY A 285 6.47 -5.64 26.67
N GLN A 286 5.26 -6.00 26.22
CA GLN A 286 4.03 -5.24 26.46
C GLN A 286 2.99 -6.08 27.20
N VAL A 287 3.38 -6.60 28.37
CA VAL A 287 2.41 -7.08 29.35
C VAL A 287 2.15 -5.96 30.36
N PRO A 288 1.10 -5.12 30.22
CA PRO A 288 0.46 -4.54 31.38
C PRO A 288 -0.21 -5.69 32.13
N ARG A 289 0.32 -6.03 33.31
CA ARG A 289 -0.51 -6.67 34.32
C ARG A 289 -1.63 -5.68 34.64
N GLU A 290 -2.83 -6.21 34.78
CA GLU A 290 -4.09 -5.55 35.14
C GLU A 290 -5.02 -5.22 33.97
N VAL A 291 -6.11 -5.98 33.97
CA VAL A 291 -7.34 -5.79 33.21
C VAL A 291 -7.99 -4.49 33.68
N GLY A 292 -8.06 -3.49 32.80
CA GLY A 292 -8.77 -2.25 33.06
C GLY A 292 -8.63 -1.28 31.89
N LEU A 293 -9.70 -1.13 31.11
CA LEU A 293 -9.98 -0.02 30.19
C LEU A 293 -8.84 0.99 29.94
N SER A 294 -8.22 0.92 28.76
CA SER A 294 -7.55 2.09 28.18
C SER A 294 -7.55 2.01 26.65
N LEU A 295 -8.36 2.86 26.03
CA LEU A 295 -8.39 3.18 24.61
C LEU A 295 -7.08 3.83 24.09
N ALA A 296 -6.02 3.92 24.88
CA ALA A 296 -4.85 4.75 24.57
C ALA A 296 -3.83 4.11 23.61
N LEU A 297 -3.86 2.80 23.36
CA LEU A 297 -2.92 2.14 22.42
C LEU A 297 -3.42 2.09 20.96
N LEU A 298 -4.68 2.44 20.71
CA LEU A 298 -5.26 2.55 19.36
C LEU A 298 -4.79 3.82 18.60
N HIS A 299 -4.24 4.82 19.31
CA HIS A 299 -3.88 6.12 18.71
C HIS A 299 -2.48 6.19 18.08
N GLN A 300 -1.59 5.20 18.29
CA GLN A 300 -0.25 5.25 17.70
C GLN A 300 -0.16 4.69 16.28
N TRP A 301 -1.20 3.97 15.80
CA TRP A 301 -1.24 3.36 14.47
C TRP A 301 -2.42 3.83 13.61
N TRP A 302 -3.31 4.67 14.15
CA TRP A 302 -4.52 5.16 13.47
C TRP A 302 -4.41 6.67 13.19
N PRO A 303 -4.39 7.15 11.92
CA PRO A 303 -4.63 8.56 11.68
C PRO A 303 -6.07 8.87 12.09
N PRO A 304 -6.34 9.95 12.85
CA PRO A 304 -7.71 10.26 13.29
C PRO A 304 -8.63 10.30 12.07
N ALA A 305 -9.79 9.65 12.20
CA ALA A 305 -10.86 9.76 11.21
C ALA A 305 -11.18 11.25 11.01
N PRO A 306 -11.34 11.74 9.77
CA PRO A 306 -11.80 13.09 9.54
C PRO A 306 -13.22 13.22 10.12
N VAL A 307 -13.41 14.24 10.96
CA VAL A 307 -14.73 14.71 11.42
C VAL A 307 -15.55 15.15 10.21
#